data_AF-A0A5P1FU82-F1
#
_entry.id   AF-A0A5P1FU82-F1
#
_cell.length_a   1.000
_cell.length_b   1.000
_cell.length_c   1.000
_cell.angle_alpha   90.00
_cell.angle_beta   90.00
_cell.angle_gamma   90.00
#
_symmetry.space_group_name_H-M   'P 1'
#
loop_
_entity.id
_entity.type
_entity.pdbx_description
1 polymer ?
#
loop_
_entity_poly.entity_id
_entity_poly.type
_entity_poly.pdbx_seq_one_letter_code
_entity_poly.pdbx_strand_id
1 'polypeptide(L)'
;MAPRAPRFGVLVMELVTGRGKWSGEEVEKVRRSVRDGKGFKEVDFRMKDVGNERRWEKEMVECLRVGYLCTAQAPDKRPTMQQVVGLLKDIRPSSTSSGASSSSFSGRMIDPK
;
A
#
# COMPACT_ATOMS: atom_id res chain seq x y z
N MET A 1 15.59 11.53 16.43
CA MET A 1 14.25 12.17 16.40
C MET A 1 13.42 11.43 15.37
N ALA A 2 12.69 10.37 15.77
CA ALA A 2 12.04 9.46 14.84
C ALA A 2 10.87 10.16 14.13
N PRO A 3 10.85 10.24 12.79
CA PRO A 3 9.78 10.92 12.07
C PRO A 3 8.51 10.11 12.29
N ARG A 4 7.52 10.70 12.97
CA ARG A 4 6.18 10.11 13.11
C ARG A 4 5.64 9.85 11.71
N ALA A 5 5.63 8.59 11.29
CA ALA A 5 4.85 8.16 10.14
C ALA A 5 3.38 8.55 10.40
N PRO A 6 2.62 8.99 9.38
CA PRO A 6 1.20 9.24 9.57
C PRO A 6 0.55 7.93 9.97
N ARG A 7 -0.24 7.94 11.05
CA ARG A 7 -0.87 6.74 11.64
C ARG A 7 -1.61 5.91 10.60
N PHE A 8 -2.18 6.56 9.59
CA PHE A 8 -2.90 5.89 8.51
C PHE A 8 -2.04 4.91 7.69
N GLY A 9 -0.81 5.28 7.35
CA GLY A 9 0.05 4.41 6.54
C GLY A 9 0.44 3.12 7.28
N VAL A 10 0.70 3.24 8.58
CA VAL A 10 0.99 2.10 9.46
C VAL A 10 -0.25 1.23 9.62
N LEU A 11 -1.43 1.84 9.82
CA LEU A 11 -2.70 1.11 9.91
C LEU A 11 -3.03 0.33 8.63
N VAL A 12 -2.79 0.90 7.45
CA VAL A 12 -3.03 0.17 6.18
C VAL A 12 -2.10 -1.04 6.08
N MET A 13 -0.82 -0.87 6.39
CA MET A 13 0.09 -2.01 6.38
C MET A 13 -0.32 -3.04 7.45
N GLU A 14 -0.75 -2.60 8.62
CA GLU A 14 -1.24 -3.47 9.71
C GLU A 14 -2.42 -4.33 9.28
N LEU A 15 -3.42 -3.72 8.67
CA LEU A 15 -4.58 -4.42 8.17
C LEU A 15 -4.21 -5.44 7.08
N VAL A 16 -3.28 -5.08 6.18
CA VAL A 16 -2.93 -5.95 5.05
C VAL A 16 -2.02 -7.11 5.46
N THR A 17 -1.10 -6.92 6.41
CA THR A 17 -0.21 -7.99 6.86
C THR A 17 -0.74 -8.75 8.08
N GLY A 18 -1.84 -8.31 8.69
CA GLY A 18 -2.45 -8.96 9.87
C GLY A 18 -1.56 -9.01 11.11
N ARG A 19 -0.57 -8.11 11.23
CA ARG A 19 0.40 -8.11 12.35
C ARG A 19 -0.05 -7.15 13.44
N GLY A 20 -0.21 -7.61 14.68
CA GLY A 20 -0.66 -6.78 15.80
C GLY A 20 0.45 -5.96 16.51
N LYS A 21 1.70 -6.06 16.05
CA LYS A 21 2.80 -5.22 16.51
C LYS A 21 3.42 -4.56 15.28
N TRP A 22 3.60 -3.25 15.36
CA TRP A 22 4.22 -2.43 14.32
C TRP A 22 5.31 -1.57 14.93
N SER A 23 6.49 -2.16 15.04
CA SER A 23 7.72 -1.41 15.31
C SER A 23 8.17 -0.63 14.06
N GLY A 24 8.97 0.42 14.25
CA GLY A 24 9.63 1.11 13.13
C GLY A 24 10.45 0.16 12.24
N GLU A 25 11.00 -0.90 12.82
CA GLU A 25 11.72 -1.96 12.09
C GLU A 25 10.80 -2.80 11.20
N GLU A 26 9.59 -3.11 11.66
CA GLU A 26 8.60 -3.86 10.88
C GLU A 26 8.07 -3.03 9.71
N VAL A 27 7.82 -1.73 9.94
CA VAL A 27 7.49 -0.77 8.88
C VAL A 27 8.59 -0.76 7.83
N GLU A 28 9.87 -0.67 8.24
CA GLU A 28 10.98 -0.71 7.31
C GLU A 28 11.09 -2.03 6.53
N LYS A 29 10.90 -3.16 7.20
CA LYS A 29 10.92 -4.48 6.59
C LYS A 29 9.86 -4.58 5.49
N VAL A 30 8.62 -4.21 5.80
CA VAL A 30 7.52 -4.22 4.83
C VAL A 30 7.78 -3.22 3.70
N ARG A 31 8.32 -2.04 4.00
CA ARG A 31 8.73 -1.06 2.97
C ARG A 31 9.78 -1.63 2.02
N ARG A 32 10.76 -2.38 2.53
CA ARG A 32 11.75 -3.07 1.70
C ARG A 32 11.10 -4.15 0.85
N SER A 33 10.24 -4.99 1.43
CA SER A 33 9.49 -6.02 0.67
C SER A 33 8.65 -5.41 -0.46
N VAL A 34 7.96 -4.27 -0.22
CA VAL A 34 7.20 -3.56 -1.25
C VAL A 34 8.11 -2.97 -2.33
N ARG A 35 9.24 -2.37 -1.95
CA ARG A 35 10.24 -1.82 -2.90
C ARG A 35 10.84 -2.89 -3.80
N ASP A 36 11.08 -4.08 -3.25
CA ASP A 36 11.68 -5.20 -3.97
C ASP A 36 10.65 -6.00 -4.80
N GLY A 37 9.40 -5.52 -4.89
CA GLY A 37 8.31 -6.21 -5.59
C GLY A 37 7.82 -7.48 -4.91
N LYS A 38 8.23 -7.73 -3.66
CA LYS A 38 7.89 -8.90 -2.84
C LYS A 38 6.80 -8.61 -1.80
N GLY A 39 6.07 -7.49 -1.95
CA GLY A 39 5.03 -7.07 -1.00
C GLY A 39 3.96 -8.13 -0.75
N PHE A 40 3.63 -8.94 -1.77
CA PHE A 40 2.69 -10.05 -1.64
C PHE A 40 3.06 -11.07 -0.54
N LYS A 41 4.35 -11.30 -0.29
CA LYS A 41 4.81 -12.24 0.76
C LYS A 41 4.49 -11.75 2.17
N GLU A 42 4.26 -10.46 2.35
CA GLU A 42 3.90 -9.88 3.64
C GLU A 42 2.37 -9.82 3.83
N VAL A 43 1.57 -10.09 2.80
CA VAL A 43 0.09 -10.06 2.88
C VAL A 43 -0.40 -11.22 3.75
N ASP A 44 -1.40 -10.94 4.61
CA ASP A 44 -2.05 -11.98 5.41
C ASP A 44 -2.98 -12.83 4.53
N PHE A 45 -2.59 -14.08 4.31
CA PHE A 45 -3.39 -15.07 3.57
C PHE A 45 -4.66 -15.49 4.31
N ARG A 46 -4.85 -15.12 5.59
CA ARG A 46 -6.13 -15.36 6.29
C ARG A 46 -7.27 -14.52 5.72
N MET A 47 -6.97 -13.42 5.06
CA MET A 47 -7.95 -12.56 4.40
C MET A 47 -8.27 -13.01 2.96
N LYS A 48 -7.69 -14.12 2.51
CA LYS A 48 -7.79 -14.62 1.15
C LYS A 48 -9.23 -14.90 0.75
N ASP A 49 -9.69 -14.20 -0.28
CA ASP A 49 -10.98 -14.46 -0.90
C ASP A 49 -10.89 -15.72 -1.77
N VAL A 50 -11.58 -16.78 -1.32
CA VAL A 50 -11.58 -18.12 -1.97
C VAL A 50 -12.18 -18.05 -3.38
N GLY A 51 -12.98 -17.02 -3.69
CA GLY A 51 -13.63 -16.86 -5.00
C GLY A 51 -12.80 -16.13 -6.06
N ASN A 52 -11.74 -15.38 -5.69
CA ASN A 52 -11.02 -14.54 -6.66
C ASN A 52 -9.56 -14.21 -6.24
N GLU A 53 -8.76 -15.25 -6.01
CA GLU A 53 -7.40 -15.15 -5.46
C GLU A 53 -6.48 -14.15 -6.21
N ARG A 54 -6.50 -14.15 -7.55
CA ARG A 54 -5.64 -13.25 -8.35
C ARG A 54 -6.04 -11.79 -8.22
N ARG A 55 -7.33 -11.49 -8.17
CA ARG A 55 -7.83 -10.12 -8.00
C ARG A 55 -7.51 -9.64 -6.59
N TRP A 56 -7.77 -10.49 -5.60
CA TRP A 56 -7.44 -10.26 -4.20
C TRP A 56 -5.95 -9.96 -3.99
N GLU A 57 -5.06 -10.80 -4.53
CA GLU A 57 -3.60 -10.59 -4.46
C GLU A 57 -3.20 -9.20 -4.98
N LYS A 58 -3.72 -8.81 -6.15
CA LYS A 58 -3.45 -7.51 -6.76
C LYS A 58 -3.96 -6.36 -5.90
N GLU A 59 -5.18 -6.48 -5.35
CA GLU A 59 -5.78 -5.48 -4.48
C GLU A 59 -4.95 -5.26 -3.20
N MET A 60 -4.46 -6.35 -2.59
CA MET A 60 -3.66 -6.27 -1.37
C MET A 60 -2.27 -5.68 -1.61
N VAL A 61 -1.64 -6.00 -2.73
CA VAL A 61 -0.34 -5.41 -3.11
C VAL A 61 -0.47 -3.90 -3.36
N GLU A 62 -1.55 -3.45 -4.02
CA GLU A 62 -1.80 -2.02 -4.19
C GLU A 62 -2.10 -1.32 -2.84
N CYS A 63 -2.83 -1.97 -1.93
CA CYS A 63 -3.05 -1.43 -0.58
C CYS A 63 -1.71 -1.23 0.17
N LEU A 64 -0.80 -2.21 0.08
CA LEU A 64 0.55 -2.08 0.65
C LEU A 64 1.36 -0.94 0.00
N ARG A 65 1.14 -0.70 -1.30
CA ARG A 65 1.79 0.40 -2.03
C ARG A 65 1.29 1.76 -1.54
N VAL A 66 0.00 1.91 -1.26
CA VAL A 66 -0.57 3.09 -0.60
C VAL A 66 0.04 3.27 0.80
N GLY A 67 0.13 2.20 1.60
CA GLY A 67 0.81 2.23 2.90
C GLY A 67 2.28 2.67 2.79
N TYR A 68 3.00 2.20 1.77
CA TYR A 68 4.39 2.59 1.49
C TYR A 68 4.53 4.09 1.19
N LEU A 69 3.64 4.66 0.38
CA LEU A 69 3.63 6.09 0.07
C LEU A 69 3.32 6.92 1.32
N CYS A 70 2.33 6.51 2.11
CA CYS A 70 1.96 7.18 3.36
C CYS A 70 3.10 7.17 4.38
N THR A 71 3.91 6.10 4.44
CA THR A 71 5.02 5.97 5.40
C THR A 71 6.34 6.56 4.88
N ALA A 72 6.33 7.32 3.77
CA ALA A 72 7.54 7.91 3.19
C ALA A 72 8.34 8.73 4.21
N GLN A 73 9.67 8.63 4.18
CA GLN A 73 10.55 9.37 5.09
C GLN A 73 10.52 10.88 4.80
N ALA A 74 10.43 11.26 3.52
CA ALA A 74 10.27 12.65 3.11
C ALA A 74 8.80 13.08 3.26
N PRO A 75 8.49 14.11 4.08
CA PRO A 75 7.12 14.60 4.23
C PRO A 75 6.54 15.14 2.92
N ASP A 76 7.37 15.73 2.05
CA ASP A 76 6.95 16.29 0.75
C ASP A 76 6.49 15.22 -0.26
N LYS A 77 6.89 13.96 -0.04
CA LYS A 77 6.47 12.81 -0.87
C LYS A 77 5.24 12.09 -0.30
N ARG A 78 4.75 12.50 0.87
CA ARG A 78 3.56 11.87 1.47
C ARG A 78 2.30 12.39 0.78
N PRO A 79 1.41 11.51 0.31
CA PRO A 79 0.15 11.92 -0.27
C PRO A 79 -0.76 12.56 0.79
N THR A 80 -1.61 13.49 0.37
CA THR A 80 -2.68 14.03 1.21
C THR A 80 -3.75 12.97 1.45
N MET A 81 -4.51 13.07 2.54
CA MET A 81 -5.59 12.10 2.83
C MET A 81 -6.63 12.01 1.69
N GLN A 82 -6.86 13.10 0.94
CA GLN A 82 -7.72 13.07 -0.25
C GLN A 82 -7.13 12.19 -1.36
N GLN A 83 -5.82 12.31 -1.63
CA GLN A 83 -5.12 11.47 -2.59
C GLN A 83 -5.13 10.00 -2.16
N VAL A 84 -4.92 9.74 -0.87
CA VAL A 84 -4.97 8.38 -0.29
C VAL A 84 -6.34 7.73 -0.49
N VAL A 85 -7.43 8.47 -0.24
CA VAL A 85 -8.79 7.96 -0.47
C VAL A 85 -9.04 7.71 -1.96
N GLY A 86 -8.52 8.55 -2.85
CA GLY A 86 -8.57 8.32 -4.30
C GLY A 86 -7.88 7.01 -4.70
N LEU A 87 -6.62 6.84 -4.28
CA LEU A 87 -5.85 5.62 -4.54
C LEU A 87 -6.57 4.37 -4.02
N LEU A 88 -7.17 4.41 -2.83
CA LEU A 88 -7.90 3.27 -2.27
C LEU A 88 -9.19 2.95 -3.04
N LYS A 89 -9.88 3.96 -3.59
CA LYS A 89 -11.06 3.75 -4.44
C LYS A 89 -10.69 3.09 -5.76
N ASP A 90 -9.54 3.42 -6.33
CA ASP A 90 -9.06 2.84 -7.59
C ASP A 90 -8.71 1.35 -7.46
N ILE A 91 -8.34 0.89 -6.25
CA ILE A 91 -7.98 -0.50 -5.98
C ILE A 91 -9.18 -1.44 -6.18
N ARG A 92 -10.37 -1.03 -5.72
CA ARG A 92 -11.60 -1.78 -5.94
C ARG A 92 -12.39 -1.11 -7.06
N PRO A 93 -12.34 -1.62 -8.31
CA PRO A 93 -13.28 -1.14 -9.31
C PRO A 93 -14.67 -1.53 -8.82
N SER A 94 -15.44 -0.53 -8.37
CA SER A 94 -16.87 -0.68 -8.18
C SER A 94 -17.43 -1.16 -9.51
N SER A 95 -18.16 -2.25 -9.49
CA SER A 95 -18.97 -2.72 -10.61
C SER A 95 -20.12 -1.74 -10.87
N THR A 96 -19.78 -0.53 -11.33
CA THR A 96 -20.69 0.50 -11.81
C THR A 96 -19.97 1.29 -12.91
N SER A 97 -20.21 0.84 -14.15
CA SER A 97 -20.26 1.60 -15.40
C SER A 97 -19.30 2.78 -15.63
N SER A 98 -18.46 2.60 -16.65
CA SER A 98 -18.15 3.59 -17.70
C SER A 98 -17.50 4.91 -17.27
N GLY A 99 -16.19 5.04 -17.54
CA GLY A 99 -15.53 6.34 -17.59
C GLY A 99 -14.03 6.24 -17.32
N ALA A 100 -13.25 6.30 -18.38
CA ALA A 100 -11.79 6.29 -18.43
C ALA A 100 -11.05 6.98 -17.27
N SER A 101 -10.11 6.25 -16.67
CA SER A 101 -8.80 6.80 -16.30
C SER A 101 -7.85 5.65 -15.98
N SER A 102 -7.24 5.09 -17.02
CA SER A 102 -6.03 4.28 -16.91
C SER A 102 -4.86 5.20 -16.53
N SER A 103 -4.75 5.60 -15.26
CA SER A 103 -3.48 6.11 -14.75
C SER A 103 -2.63 4.92 -14.34
N SER A 104 -1.94 4.33 -15.31
CA SER A 104 -0.79 3.47 -15.03
C SER A 104 0.16 4.28 -14.16
N PHE A 105 0.16 4.02 -12.85
CA PHE A 105 1.20 4.50 -11.94
C PHE A 105 2.46 3.71 -12.27
N SER A 106 3.10 4.11 -13.37
CA SER A 106 4.46 3.74 -13.73
C SER A 106 5.32 4.20 -12.56
N GLY A 107 5.61 3.25 -11.67
CA GLY A 107 6.55 3.45 -10.59
C GLY A 107 7.92 3.68 -11.20
N ARG A 108 8.22 4.93 -11.55
CA ARG A 108 9.61 5.37 -11.62
C ARG A 108 10.10 5.28 -10.19
N MET A 109 10.78 4.18 -9.91
CA MET A 109 11.65 4.03 -8.76
C MET A 109 12.45 5.31 -8.67
N ILE A 110 12.34 5.99 -7.53
CA ILE A 110 13.16 7.17 -7.29
C ILE A 110 14.55 6.62 -7.00
N ASP A 111 15.42 6.69 -7.99
CA ASP A 111 16.84 6.33 -7.85
C ASP A 111 17.45 7.20 -6.74
N PRO A 112 18.06 6.61 -5.70
CA PRO A 112 18.87 7.38 -4.78
C PRO A 112 20.20 7.71 -5.49
N LYS A 113 20.43 9.00 -5.76
CA LYS A 113 21.79 9.55 -5.88
C LYS A 113 22.16 10.16 -4.54
#